data_AF-A0A1V4YUJ3-F1
#
_entry.id   AF-A0A1V4YUJ3-F1
#
_cell.length_a   1.000
_cell.length_b   1.000
_cell.length_c   1.000
_cell.angle_alpha   90.00
_cell.angle_beta   90.00
_cell.angle_gamma   90.00
#
_symmetry.space_group_name_H-M   'P 1'
#
loop_
_entity.id
_entity.type
_entity.pdbx_description
1 polymer ?
#
loop_
_entity_poly.entity_id
_entity_poly.type
_entity_poly.pdbx_seq_one_letter_code
_entity_poly.pdbx_strand_id
1 'polypeptide(L)'
;MNEERSHIDPEGRYPSDGLRRVEQNAVRVLDLLSGIVVERTRDCIQIDYGGEEGIVILVTAEAIELRFPTVEWTMGAYGPATSSRLWKRVECCEMDDVELISLLNDALKQRKSEFKKCRYCGREKPLEHMHSSDVCQGCAEKHLGVVH
;
A
#
# COMPACT_ATOMS: atom_id res chain seq x y z
N MET A 1 -21.77 11.71 -34.02
CA MET A 1 -20.80 10.66 -33.63
C MET A 1 -19.49 11.01 -34.33
N ASN A 2 -18.45 11.35 -33.56
CA ASN A 2 -17.22 11.96 -34.07
C ASN A 2 -16.42 11.04 -35.01
N GLU A 3 -16.23 11.45 -36.27
CA GLU A 3 -15.40 10.79 -37.28
C GLU A 3 -13.91 10.67 -36.86
N GLU A 4 -13.43 11.50 -35.94
CA GLU A 4 -12.06 11.41 -35.43
C GLU A 4 -11.81 10.13 -34.62
N ARG A 5 -12.85 9.53 -34.05
CA ARG A 5 -12.70 8.41 -33.13
C ARG A 5 -12.56 7.06 -33.82
N SER A 6 -13.18 6.90 -34.99
CA SER A 6 -13.01 5.70 -35.82
C SER A 6 -11.58 5.56 -36.35
N HIS A 7 -10.80 6.65 -36.41
CA HIS A 7 -9.39 6.60 -36.76
C HIS A 7 -8.48 6.10 -35.62
N ILE A 8 -8.85 6.33 -34.36
CA ILE A 8 -8.04 6.00 -33.18
C ILE A 8 -8.42 4.63 -32.61
N ASP A 9 -9.71 4.30 -32.62
CA ASP A 9 -10.25 3.03 -32.14
C ASP A 9 -11.27 2.45 -33.14
N PRO A 10 -10.80 1.99 -34.32
CA PRO A 10 -11.67 1.46 -35.37
C PRO A 10 -12.44 0.22 -34.93
N GLU A 11 -11.94 -0.50 -33.92
CA GLU A 11 -12.55 -1.72 -33.41
C GLU A 11 -13.48 -1.46 -32.21
N GLY A 12 -13.61 -0.21 -31.74
CA GLY A 12 -14.44 0.13 -30.58
C GLY A 12 -14.02 -0.57 -29.30
N ARG A 13 -12.74 -0.92 -29.16
CA ARG A 13 -12.21 -1.62 -27.97
C ARG A 13 -12.15 -0.71 -26.74
N TYR A 14 -12.17 0.61 -26.93
CA TYR A 14 -12.05 1.62 -25.89
C TYR A 14 -13.36 2.41 -25.74
N PRO A 15 -14.22 2.05 -24.76
CA PRO A 15 -15.40 2.86 -24.44
C PRO A 15 -14.98 4.30 -24.09
N SER A 16 -15.73 5.29 -24.60
CA SER A 16 -15.42 6.72 -24.42
C SER A 16 -15.73 7.19 -23.02
N ASP A 17 -16.68 6.48 -22.41
CA ASP A 17 -17.41 6.88 -21.25
C ASP A 17 -17.44 5.68 -20.29
N GLY A 18 -17.19 5.96 -19.00
CA GLY A 18 -17.14 4.96 -17.94
C GLY A 18 -15.78 4.82 -17.26
N LEU A 19 -15.78 4.10 -16.15
CA LEU A 19 -14.57 3.75 -15.40
C LEU A 19 -13.73 2.77 -16.22
N ARG A 20 -12.41 3.00 -16.34
CA ARG A 20 -11.51 2.00 -16.91
C ARG A 20 -11.38 0.86 -15.91
N ARG A 21 -10.79 -0.27 -16.33
CA ARG A 21 -10.61 -1.44 -15.47
C ARG A 21 -9.89 -1.11 -14.16
N VAL A 22 -8.89 -0.22 -14.19
CA VAL A 22 -8.18 0.21 -12.98
C VAL A 22 -9.12 0.95 -12.02
N GLU A 23 -9.97 1.86 -12.49
CA GLU A 23 -10.94 2.53 -11.64
C GLU A 23 -12.03 1.57 -11.14
N GLN A 24 -12.49 0.62 -11.95
CA GLN A 24 -13.46 -0.39 -11.54
C GLN A 24 -12.92 -1.25 -10.39
N ASN A 25 -11.68 -1.73 -10.53
CA ASN A 25 -11.00 -2.49 -9.48
C ASN A 25 -10.79 -1.64 -8.22
N ALA A 26 -10.45 -0.36 -8.38
CA ALA A 26 -10.24 0.53 -7.24
C ALA A 26 -11.54 0.79 -6.49
N VAL A 27 -12.66 1.00 -7.19
CA VAL A 27 -13.98 1.14 -6.55
C VAL A 27 -14.32 -0.10 -5.71
N ARG A 28 -14.09 -1.32 -6.24
CA ARG A 28 -14.27 -2.55 -5.47
C ARG A 28 -13.49 -2.54 -4.15
N VAL A 29 -12.24 -2.08 -4.17
CA VAL A 29 -11.41 -1.98 -2.94
C VAL A 29 -11.92 -0.87 -2.01
N LEU A 30 -12.30 0.28 -2.57
CA LEU A 30 -12.76 1.44 -1.82
C LEU A 30 -14.11 1.19 -1.13
N ASP A 31 -15.01 0.43 -1.74
CA ASP A 31 -16.30 0.06 -1.14
C ASP A 31 -16.14 -0.83 0.11
N LEU A 32 -14.99 -1.51 0.23
CA LEU A 32 -14.68 -2.40 1.35
C LEU A 32 -13.94 -1.69 2.50
N LEU A 33 -13.44 -0.47 2.28
CA LEU A 33 -12.58 0.25 3.22
C LEU A 33 -13.20 1.62 3.56
N SER A 34 -12.88 2.19 4.72
CA SER A 34 -13.37 3.52 5.13
C SER A 34 -12.22 4.39 5.66
N GLY A 35 -12.29 5.71 5.47
CA GLY A 35 -11.26 6.64 5.97
C GLY A 35 -9.93 6.58 5.21
N ILE A 36 -10.00 6.56 3.89
CA ILE A 36 -8.89 6.24 2.98
C ILE A 36 -8.28 7.51 2.37
N VAL A 37 -6.95 7.52 2.17
CA VAL A 37 -6.29 8.47 1.27
C VAL A 37 -6.02 7.78 -0.07
N VAL A 38 -6.41 8.43 -1.16
CA VAL A 38 -6.30 7.88 -2.52
C VAL A 38 -5.44 8.79 -3.37
N GLU A 39 -4.41 8.21 -3.97
CA GLU A 39 -3.58 8.86 -4.98
C GLU A 39 -3.76 8.15 -6.33
N ARG A 40 -3.99 8.93 -7.39
CA ARG A 40 -4.26 8.38 -8.73
C ARG A 40 -3.18 8.80 -9.71
N THR A 41 -2.60 7.81 -10.37
CA THR A 41 -1.77 7.99 -11.57
C THR A 41 -2.54 7.55 -12.81
N ARG A 42 -1.89 7.58 -13.99
CA ARG A 42 -2.53 7.16 -15.25
C ARG A 42 -2.90 5.67 -15.25
N ASP A 43 -2.02 4.84 -14.69
CA ASP A 43 -2.05 3.37 -14.87
C ASP A 43 -2.25 2.62 -13.53
N CYS A 44 -2.22 3.34 -12.41
CA CYS A 44 -2.35 2.79 -11.07
C CYS A 44 -3.07 3.74 -10.11
N ILE A 45 -3.86 3.18 -9.20
CA ILE A 45 -4.44 3.88 -8.06
C ILE A 45 -3.80 3.33 -6.79
N GLN A 46 -3.17 4.21 -6.03
CA GLN A 46 -2.66 3.92 -4.70
C GLN A 46 -3.71 4.28 -3.65
N ILE A 47 -3.92 3.38 -2.71
CA ILE A 47 -4.87 3.51 -1.61
C ILE A 47 -4.07 3.28 -0.32
N ASP A 48 -3.94 4.33 0.48
CA ASP A 48 -3.28 4.28 1.78
C ASP A 48 -4.35 4.12 2.87
N TYR A 49 -4.26 3.00 3.60
CA TYR A 49 -5.22 2.65 4.64
C TYR A 49 -4.51 2.38 5.95
N GLY A 50 -4.85 3.13 7.02
CA GLY A 50 -4.37 2.87 8.38
C GLY A 50 -2.94 3.34 8.72
N GLY A 51 -2.29 4.12 7.85
CA GLY A 51 -0.95 4.67 8.12
C GLY A 51 0.10 3.58 8.37
N GLU A 52 1.03 3.78 9.32
CA GLU A 52 2.12 2.82 9.61
C GLU A 52 1.63 1.43 10.02
N GLU A 53 0.49 1.33 10.71
CA GLU A 53 -0.11 0.08 11.19
C GLU A 53 -0.94 -0.64 10.12
N GLY A 54 -1.22 0.05 9.01
CA GLY A 54 -2.08 -0.47 7.97
C GLY A 54 -1.33 -0.92 6.72
N ILE A 55 -1.93 -0.71 5.56
CA ILE A 55 -1.46 -1.26 4.29
C ILE A 55 -1.54 -0.20 3.18
N VAL A 56 -0.65 -0.35 2.21
CA VAL A 56 -0.68 0.38 0.95
C VAL A 56 -1.19 -0.59 -0.12
N ILE A 57 -2.22 -0.20 -0.86
CA ILE A 57 -2.83 -1.02 -1.89
C ILE A 57 -2.59 -0.34 -3.24
N LEU A 58 -1.87 -1.02 -4.15
CA LEU A 58 -1.72 -0.56 -5.52
C LEU A 58 -2.68 -1.34 -6.40
N VAL A 59 -3.62 -0.63 -7.00
CA VAL A 59 -4.60 -1.20 -7.92
C VAL A 59 -4.21 -0.84 -9.34
N THR A 60 -4.13 -1.85 -10.19
CA THR A 60 -3.91 -1.71 -11.62
C THR A 60 -5.10 -2.30 -12.39
N ALA A 61 -5.06 -2.24 -13.72
CA ALA A 61 -6.06 -2.91 -14.55
C ALA A 61 -6.03 -4.44 -14.41
N GLU A 62 -4.89 -5.01 -14.02
CA GLU A 62 -4.62 -6.46 -14.05
C GLU A 62 -4.52 -7.08 -12.65
N ALA A 63 -4.01 -6.32 -11.67
CA ALA A 63 -3.70 -6.85 -10.37
C ALA A 63 -3.93 -5.85 -9.23
N ILE A 64 -4.12 -6.41 -8.04
CA ILE A 64 -4.08 -5.72 -6.75
C ILE A 64 -2.79 -6.14 -6.05
N GLU A 65 -1.95 -5.18 -5.69
CA GLU A 65 -0.79 -5.38 -4.84
C GLU A 65 -1.07 -4.85 -3.44
N LEU A 66 -0.83 -5.71 -2.45
CA LEU A 66 -0.86 -5.35 -1.04
C LEU A 66 0.56 -5.21 -0.55
N ARG A 67 0.84 -4.05 0.03
CA ARG A 67 2.18 -3.64 0.44
C ARG A 67 2.13 -3.12 1.87
N PHE A 68 3.24 -3.29 2.58
CA PHE A 68 3.38 -2.74 3.93
C PHE A 68 4.18 -1.44 3.89
N PRO A 69 3.70 -0.38 4.56
CA PRO A 69 4.48 0.84 4.73
C PRO A 69 5.84 0.52 5.33
N THR A 70 6.87 1.18 4.81
CA THR A 70 8.23 1.05 5.33
C THR A 70 8.99 2.34 5.12
N VAL A 71 10.23 2.38 5.62
CA VAL A 71 11.13 3.51 5.46
C VAL A 71 12.41 2.98 4.84
N GLU A 72 12.84 3.61 3.75
CA GLU A 72 14.10 3.29 3.09
C GLU A 72 15.11 4.41 3.28
N TRP A 73 16.35 4.01 3.56
CA TRP A 73 17.50 4.90 3.57
C TRP A 73 18.07 4.95 2.17
N THR A 74 17.62 5.93 1.39
CA THR A 74 18.29 6.22 0.12
C THR A 74 19.69 6.70 0.47
N MET A 75 20.74 5.97 0.08
CA MET A 75 22.15 6.27 0.42
C MET A 75 22.69 7.60 -0.16
N GLY A 76 21.82 8.58 -0.46
CA GLY A 76 22.14 9.91 -0.93
C GLY A 76 21.96 10.99 0.15
N ALA A 77 22.01 12.26 -0.26
CA ALA A 77 21.91 13.43 0.64
C ALA A 77 20.51 13.66 1.24
N TYR A 78 19.53 12.84 0.87
CA TYR A 78 18.16 12.94 1.34
C TYR A 78 17.97 11.90 2.45
N GLY A 79 17.38 12.33 3.56
CA GLY A 79 17.12 11.48 4.74
C GLY A 79 16.15 10.32 4.45
N PRO A 80 15.67 9.63 5.49
CA PRO A 80 14.76 8.49 5.32
C PRO A 80 13.56 8.88 4.46
N ALA A 81 13.23 8.04 3.49
CA ALA A 81 12.10 8.23 2.59
C ALA A 81 11.02 7.19 2.87
N THR A 82 9.76 7.63 2.89
CA THR A 82 8.61 6.72 2.96
C THR A 82 8.60 5.82 1.72
N SER A 83 8.52 4.52 1.94
CA SER A 83 8.45 3.49 0.90
C SER A 83 7.37 2.47 1.27
N SER A 84 7.20 1.45 0.44
CA SER A 84 6.37 0.29 0.75
C SER A 84 6.98 -0.98 0.19
N ARG A 85 6.93 -2.06 0.98
CA ARG A 85 7.40 -3.38 0.55
C ARG A 85 6.24 -4.26 0.12
N LEU A 86 6.40 -4.99 -0.99
CA LEU A 86 5.39 -5.93 -1.46
C LEU A 86 5.20 -7.05 -0.43
N TRP A 87 3.94 -7.30 -0.07
CA TRP A 87 3.54 -8.48 0.70
C TRP A 87 2.95 -9.54 -0.22
N LYS A 88 1.96 -9.16 -1.05
CA LYS A 88 1.30 -10.09 -1.97
C LYS A 88 0.74 -9.35 -3.19
N ARG A 89 0.75 -10.01 -4.33
CA ARG A 89 0.11 -9.57 -5.58
C ARG A 89 -0.90 -10.63 -6.01
N VAL A 90 -2.07 -10.20 -6.45
CA VAL A 90 -3.14 -11.07 -6.93
C VAL A 90 -3.75 -10.49 -8.21
N GLU A 91 -4.11 -11.36 -9.16
CA GLU A 91 -4.75 -10.94 -10.41
C GLU A 91 -6.24 -10.63 -10.18
N CYS A 92 -6.72 -9.52 -10.74
CA CYS A 92 -8.08 -9.01 -10.48
C CYS A 92 -9.18 -9.93 -11.02
N CYS A 93 -8.90 -10.71 -12.05
CA CYS A 93 -9.87 -11.62 -12.67
C CYS A 93 -10.08 -12.91 -11.89
N GLU A 94 -9.19 -13.24 -10.96
CA GLU A 94 -9.20 -14.50 -10.22
C GLU A 94 -9.82 -14.39 -8.82
N MET A 95 -10.32 -13.20 -8.44
CA MET A 95 -10.69 -12.91 -7.05
C MET A 95 -12.09 -12.32 -6.92
N ASP A 96 -12.93 -12.99 -6.13
CA ASP A 96 -14.22 -12.45 -5.72
C ASP A 96 -14.09 -11.47 -4.52
N ASP A 97 -15.20 -10.82 -4.16
CA ASP A 97 -15.17 -9.80 -3.10
C ASP A 97 -14.97 -10.42 -1.70
N VAL A 98 -15.38 -11.67 -1.48
CA VAL A 98 -15.19 -12.35 -0.19
C VAL A 98 -13.73 -12.70 0.02
N GLU A 99 -13.09 -13.22 -1.02
CA GLU A 99 -11.65 -13.49 -1.07
C GLU A 99 -10.84 -12.21 -0.90
N LEU A 100 -11.26 -11.11 -1.55
CA LEU A 100 -10.62 -9.80 -1.41
C LEU A 100 -10.69 -9.29 0.04
N ILE A 101 -11.86 -9.36 0.68
CA ILE A 101 -12.03 -9.00 2.09
C ILE A 101 -11.12 -9.85 2.99
N SER A 102 -11.08 -11.17 2.77
CA SER A 102 -10.20 -12.05 3.53
C SER A 102 -8.75 -11.65 3.37
N LEU A 103 -8.33 -11.37 2.12
CA LEU A 103 -6.97 -10.99 1.80
C LEU A 103 -6.57 -9.67 2.46
N LEU A 104 -7.43 -8.66 2.44
CA LEU A 104 -7.21 -7.37 3.10
C LEU A 104 -7.07 -7.54 4.62
N ASN A 105 -7.93 -8.36 5.23
CA ASN A 105 -7.85 -8.66 6.66
C ASN A 105 -6.57 -9.42 7.03
N ASP A 106 -6.14 -10.35 6.19
CA ASP A 106 -4.90 -11.09 6.41
C ASP A 106 -3.68 -10.17 6.30
N ALA A 107 -3.69 -9.22 5.36
CA ALA A 107 -2.65 -8.20 5.23
C ALA A 107 -2.53 -7.37 6.51
N LEU A 108 -3.66 -6.88 7.03
CA LEU A 108 -3.72 -6.08 8.25
C LEU A 108 -3.24 -6.86 9.48
N LYS A 109 -3.69 -8.11 9.63
CA LYS A 109 -3.24 -8.99 10.72
C LYS A 109 -1.73 -9.25 10.62
N GLN A 110 -1.24 -9.53 9.43
CA GLN A 110 0.17 -9.76 9.18
C GLN A 110 0.98 -8.51 9.53
N ARG A 111 0.57 -7.33 9.07
CA ARG A 111 1.24 -6.08 9.41
C ARG A 111 1.29 -5.85 10.92
N LYS A 112 0.16 -6.00 11.61
CA LYS A 112 0.09 -5.85 13.07
C LYS A 112 1.03 -6.80 13.81
N SER A 113 1.22 -8.02 13.30
CA SER A 113 2.12 -9.01 13.91
C SER A 113 3.61 -8.64 13.87
N GLU A 114 4.00 -7.71 12.99
CA GLU A 114 5.37 -7.24 12.84
C GLU A 114 5.77 -6.23 13.92
N PHE A 115 4.79 -5.66 14.61
CA PHE A 115 5.05 -4.69 15.66
C PHE A 115 5.65 -5.35 16.89
N LYS A 116 6.67 -4.71 17.44
CA LYS A 116 7.37 -5.14 18.65
C LYS A 116 7.28 -4.05 19.71
N LYS A 117 7.11 -4.47 20.96
CA LYS A 117 7.06 -3.57 22.11
C LYS A 117 8.48 -3.19 22.52
N CYS A 118 8.77 -1.90 22.61
CA CYS A 118 10.04 -1.43 23.14
C CYS A 118 10.11 -1.60 24.66
N ARG A 119 11.21 -2.16 25.19
CA ARG A 119 11.42 -2.36 26.63
C ARG A 119 11.50 -1.06 27.44
N TYR A 120 11.89 0.05 26.83
CA TYR A 120 12.06 1.34 27.51
C TYR A 120 10.78 2.18 27.50
N CYS A 121 10.22 2.47 26.32
CA CYS A 121 9.03 3.32 26.23
C CYS A 121 7.70 2.55 26.28
N GLY A 122 7.73 1.23 26.17
CA GLY A 122 6.53 0.37 26.19
C GLY A 122 5.63 0.49 24.96
N ARG A 123 5.99 1.30 23.96
CA ARG A 123 5.19 1.48 22.73
C ARG A 123 5.47 0.37 21.73
N GLU A 124 4.45 0.00 20.96
CA GLU A 124 4.58 -0.86 19.79
C GLU A 124 5.21 -0.07 18.63
N LYS A 125 6.17 -0.70 17.97
CA LYS A 125 6.92 -0.13 16.86
C LYS A 125 7.11 -1.17 15.77
N PRO A 126 7.01 -0.78 14.49
CA PRO A 126 7.31 -1.69 13.40
C PRO A 126 8.81 -1.96 13.35
N LEU A 127 9.22 -3.05 12.70
CA LEU A 127 10.61 -3.53 12.70
C LEU A 127 11.59 -2.49 12.17
N GLU A 128 11.20 -1.72 11.15
CA GLU A 128 12.00 -0.64 10.57
C GLU A 128 12.33 0.49 11.58
N HIS A 129 11.57 0.61 12.67
CA HIS A 129 11.80 1.58 13.75
C HIS A 129 12.54 0.97 14.95
N MET A 130 12.91 -0.31 14.86
CA MET A 130 13.62 -1.05 15.90
C MET A 130 15.14 -1.00 15.64
N HIS A 131 15.91 -0.71 16.69
CA HIS A 131 17.38 -0.83 16.68
C HIS A 131 17.80 -2.27 17.01
N SER A 132 17.14 -2.89 18.00
CA SER A 132 17.29 -4.30 18.37
C SER A 132 15.91 -4.95 18.46
N SER A 133 15.83 -6.25 18.74
CA SER A 133 14.56 -6.98 18.86
C SER A 133 13.58 -6.40 19.90
N ASP A 134 14.07 -5.62 20.86
CA ASP A 134 13.32 -5.09 22.00
C ASP A 134 13.54 -3.58 22.27
N VAL A 135 14.32 -2.86 21.45
CA VAL A 135 14.60 -1.43 21.62
C VAL A 135 14.33 -0.66 20.34
N CYS A 136 13.51 0.40 20.41
CA CYS A 136 13.29 1.30 19.28
C CYS A 136 14.46 2.27 19.09
N GLN A 137 14.66 2.79 17.88
CA GLN A 137 15.75 3.71 17.53
C GLN A 137 15.82 4.92 18.49
N GLY A 138 14.68 5.59 18.72
CA GLY A 138 14.65 6.76 19.62
C GLY A 138 14.97 6.45 21.09
N CYS A 139 14.80 5.20 21.56
CA CYS A 139 15.24 4.78 22.89
C CYS A 139 16.70 4.29 22.88
N ALA A 140 17.19 3.76 21.77
CA ALA A 140 18.59 3.38 21.63
C ALA A 140 19.49 4.62 21.74
N GLU A 141 19.13 5.73 21.10
CA GLU A 141 19.88 7.00 21.22
C GLU A 141 19.92 7.49 22.68
N LYS A 142 18.77 7.47 23.36
CA LYS A 142 18.62 8.02 24.72
C LYS A 142 19.25 7.16 25.81
N HIS A 143 19.20 5.83 25.68
CA HIS A 143 19.56 4.91 26.76
C HIS A 143 20.80 4.06 26.45
N LEU A 144 21.14 3.87 25.17
CA LEU A 144 22.27 3.03 24.74
C LEU A 144 23.42 3.85 24.15
N GLY A 145 23.26 5.17 23.98
CA GLY A 145 24.29 6.04 23.43
C GLY A 145 24.59 5.77 21.95
N VAL A 146 23.65 5.17 21.22
CA VAL A 146 23.76 4.95 19.77
C VAL A 146 23.58 6.28 19.06
N VAL A 147 24.44 6.57 18.09
CA VAL A 147 24.31 7.71 17.18
C VAL A 147 24.30 7.16 15.76
N HIS A 148 23.28 7.53 14.98
CA HIS A 148 23.07 7.10 13.60
C HIS A 148 23.58 8.14 12.60
#